data_AF-A0A9D1X8E9-F1
#
_entry.id   AF-A0A9D1X8E9-F1
#
_cell.length_a   1.000
_cell.length_b   1.000
_cell.length_c   1.000
_cell.angle_alpha   90.00
_cell.angle_beta   90.00
_cell.angle_gamma   90.00
#
_symmetry.space_group_name_H-M   'P 1'
#
loop_
_entity.id
_entity.type
_entity.pdbx_description
1 polymer ?
#
loop_
_entity_poly.entity_id
_entity_poly.type
_entity_poly.pdbx_seq_one_letter_code
_entity_poly.pdbx_strand_id
1 'polypeptide(L)'
;MKIKVLLLALGCTVGTLGAYAQKGVDNGTQFGSGEDSVRCITNISLFVPYAKAGNYKDAFEFWKIVYDECPAATKDIYLYGVRIVDWQIANEKDPAKKKELIDKLMNVYDK
;
A
#
# COMPACT_ATOMS: atom_id res chain seq x y z
N MET A 1 49.56 -13.52 -35.46
CA MET A 1 48.23 -14.04 -35.90
C MET A 1 47.45 -14.37 -34.63
N LYS A 2 46.49 -13.55 -34.21
CA LYS A 2 45.03 -13.69 -34.47
C LYS A 2 44.58 -15.12 -34.08
N ILE A 3 43.80 -15.34 -33.02
CA ILE A 3 42.36 -15.04 -32.93
C ILE A 3 41.91 -15.01 -31.46
N LYS A 4 41.10 -14.00 -31.13
CA LYS A 4 40.31 -13.86 -29.90
C LYS A 4 39.17 -14.88 -29.90
N VAL A 5 38.96 -15.62 -28.81
CA VAL A 5 37.65 -16.21 -28.50
C VAL A 5 37.32 -15.89 -27.05
N LEU A 6 36.64 -14.75 -26.90
CA LEU A 6 35.82 -14.41 -25.76
C LEU A 6 34.58 -15.33 -25.84
N LEU A 7 34.39 -16.23 -24.87
CA LEU A 7 33.11 -16.92 -24.71
C LEU A 7 32.60 -16.66 -23.30
N LEU A 8 31.77 -15.62 -23.22
CA LEU A 8 30.83 -15.37 -22.13
C LEU A 8 29.95 -16.63 -21.96
N ALA A 9 30.02 -17.24 -20.78
CA ALA A 9 28.93 -18.03 -20.24
C ALA A 9 28.39 -17.30 -19.01
N LEU A 10 27.73 -16.17 -19.26
CA LEU A 10 26.94 -15.44 -18.27
C LEU A 10 25.52 -15.30 -18.86
N GLY A 11 24.59 -16.11 -18.37
CA GLY A 11 23.20 -16.18 -18.85
C GLY A 11 22.75 -17.64 -18.86
N CYS A 12 21.72 -18.08 -18.14
CA CYS A 12 20.58 -17.39 -17.58
C CYS A 12 20.21 -18.08 -16.25
N THR A 13 20.69 -17.57 -15.12
CA THR A 13 19.90 -17.70 -13.90
C THR A 13 18.83 -16.62 -13.97
N VAL A 14 17.78 -16.87 -14.76
CA VAL A 14 16.55 -16.08 -14.61
C VAL A 14 16.08 -16.41 -13.20
N GLY A 15 16.39 -15.51 -12.27
CA GLY A 15 15.83 -15.55 -10.94
C GLY A 15 14.32 -15.66 -11.12
N THR A 16 13.73 -16.62 -10.44
CA THR A 16 12.29 -16.64 -10.17
C THR A 16 11.98 -15.36 -9.40
N LEU A 17 11.80 -14.26 -10.13
CA LEU A 17 11.39 -12.97 -9.58
C LEU A 17 10.02 -13.21 -9.00
N GLY A 18 9.92 -13.12 -7.67
CA GLY A 18 8.64 -13.19 -6.97
C GLY A 18 7.67 -12.18 -7.58
N ALA A 19 6.41 -12.57 -7.69
CA ALA A 19 5.31 -11.85 -8.33
C ALA A 19 4.91 -10.51 -7.65
N TYR A 20 5.81 -9.88 -6.89
CA TYR A 20 5.62 -8.55 -6.33
C TYR A 20 6.46 -7.54 -7.10
N ALA A 21 6.05 -7.24 -8.33
CA ALA A 21 6.73 -6.21 -9.11
C ALA A 21 5.68 -5.35 -9.80
N GLN A 22 5.18 -4.33 -9.07
CA GLN A 22 4.79 -2.98 -9.53
C GLN A 22 3.63 -2.37 -8.71
N LYS A 23 3.78 -2.22 -7.37
CA LYS A 23 2.85 -1.40 -6.58
C LYS A 23 2.88 0.05 -7.08
N GLY A 24 1.77 0.77 -6.95
CA GLY A 24 1.65 2.16 -7.40
C GLY A 24 2.70 3.06 -6.76
N VAL A 25 2.98 2.84 -5.47
CA VAL A 25 4.03 3.57 -4.73
C VAL A 25 5.44 3.29 -5.27
N ASP A 26 5.71 2.10 -5.81
CA ASP A 26 7.05 1.69 -6.24
C ASP A 26 7.38 2.19 -7.66
N ASN A 27 6.36 2.37 -8.51
CA ASN A 27 6.54 2.73 -9.92
C ASN A 27 5.92 4.09 -10.30
N GLY A 28 5.31 4.80 -9.35
CA GLY A 28 4.68 6.11 -9.55
C GLY A 28 3.36 6.08 -10.33
N THR A 29 2.78 4.90 -10.56
CA THR A 29 1.47 4.78 -11.22
C THR A 29 0.35 4.97 -10.21
N GLN A 30 -0.83 5.41 -10.68
CA GLN A 30 -1.98 5.67 -9.81
C GLN A 30 -2.41 4.44 -9.01
N PHE A 31 -2.44 3.25 -9.63
CA PHE A 31 -2.94 2.02 -9.01
C PHE A 31 -1.91 0.91 -8.85
N GLY A 32 -0.74 1.01 -9.50
CA GLY A 32 0.14 -0.14 -9.74
C GLY A 32 -0.06 -0.75 -11.12
N SER A 33 0.46 -1.94 -11.35
CA SER A 33 0.33 -2.65 -12.63
C SER A 33 0.05 -4.13 -12.42
N GLY A 34 -0.61 -4.76 -13.39
CA GLY A 34 -1.00 -6.18 -13.31
C GLY A 34 -1.84 -6.47 -12.06
N GLU A 35 -1.44 -7.50 -11.30
CA GLU A 35 -2.13 -7.94 -10.08
C GLU A 35 -2.13 -6.86 -8.98
N ASP A 36 -1.11 -6.02 -8.91
CA ASP A 36 -1.05 -4.94 -7.91
C ASP A 36 -2.13 -3.87 -8.19
N SER A 37 -2.40 -3.55 -9.46
CA SER A 37 -3.49 -2.65 -9.83
C SER A 37 -4.86 -3.25 -9.47
N VAL A 38 -5.04 -4.55 -9.71
CA VAL A 38 -6.29 -5.24 -9.34
C VAL A 38 -6.45 -5.21 -7.81
N ARG A 39 -5.40 -5.56 -7.06
CA ARG A 39 -5.40 -5.53 -5.59
C ARG A 39 -5.74 -4.14 -5.07
N CYS A 40 -5.13 -3.08 -5.60
CA CYS A 40 -5.44 -1.71 -5.20
C CYS A 40 -6.93 -1.39 -5.40
N ILE A 41 -7.47 -1.60 -6.61
CA ILE A 41 -8.86 -1.29 -6.95
C ILE A 41 -9.85 -2.11 -6.11
N THR A 42 -9.55 -3.40 -5.89
CA THR A 42 -10.36 -4.26 -5.03
C THR A 42 -10.41 -3.74 -3.60
N ASN A 43 -9.26 -3.38 -3.00
CA ASN A 43 -9.23 -2.88 -1.64
C ASN A 43 -9.91 -1.51 -1.51
N ILE A 44 -9.83 -0.63 -2.51
CA ILE A 44 -10.62 0.61 -2.57
C ILE A 44 -12.12 0.30 -2.54
N SER A 45 -12.56 -0.66 -3.35
CA SER A 45 -13.96 -1.06 -3.47
C SER A 45 -14.50 -1.70 -2.17
N LEU A 46 -13.62 -2.18 -1.30
CA LEU A 46 -13.96 -2.75 0.00
C LEU A 46 -13.93 -1.68 1.11
N PHE A 47 -12.84 -0.92 1.26
CA PHE A 47 -12.72 -0.01 2.40
C PHE A 47 -13.69 1.17 2.32
N VAL A 48 -13.96 1.72 1.13
CA VAL A 48 -14.80 2.93 1.00
C VAL A 48 -16.23 2.67 1.49
N PRO A 49 -16.94 1.61 1.08
CA PRO A 49 -18.26 1.30 1.63
C PRO A 49 -18.25 1.06 3.15
N TYR A 50 -17.28 0.31 3.68
CA TYR A 50 -17.18 0.07 5.12
C TYR A 50 -16.97 1.38 5.90
N ALA A 51 -16.03 2.23 5.45
CA ALA A 51 -15.75 3.51 6.08
C ALA A 51 -16.94 4.47 5.97
N LYS A 52 -17.65 4.49 4.83
CA LYS A 52 -18.86 5.28 4.63
C LYS A 52 -20.00 4.84 5.55
N ALA A 53 -20.10 3.55 5.84
CA ALA A 53 -21.05 3.00 6.81
C ALA A 53 -20.61 3.18 8.28
N GLY A 54 -19.44 3.78 8.54
CA GLY A 54 -18.89 3.94 9.89
C GLY A 54 -18.30 2.65 10.48
N ASN A 55 -18.19 1.58 9.69
CA ASN A 55 -17.54 0.34 10.10
C ASN A 55 -16.02 0.46 9.93
N TYR A 56 -15.39 1.28 10.77
CA TYR A 56 -13.96 1.59 10.68
C TYR A 56 -13.06 0.43 11.07
N LYS A 57 -13.57 -0.49 11.91
CA LYS A 57 -12.84 -1.71 12.28
C LYS A 57 -12.53 -2.55 11.05
N ASP A 58 -13.55 -2.86 10.24
CA ASP A 58 -13.38 -3.70 9.05
C ASP A 58 -12.77 -2.90 7.89
N ALA A 59 -13.04 -1.58 7.81
CA ALA A 59 -12.42 -0.73 6.80
C ALA A 59 -10.89 -0.67 6.91
N PHE A 60 -10.34 -0.70 8.14
CA PHE A 60 -8.91 -0.49 8.38
C PHE A 60 -8.02 -1.50 7.63
N GLU A 61 -8.40 -2.77 7.56
CA GLU A 61 -7.56 -3.80 6.93
C GLU A 61 -7.36 -3.52 5.45
N PHE A 62 -8.44 -3.19 4.73
CA PHE A 62 -8.41 -2.82 3.32
C PHE A 62 -7.80 -1.44 3.09
N TRP A 63 -8.10 -0.47 3.97
CA TRP A 63 -7.57 0.88 3.91
C TRP A 63 -6.03 0.90 4.04
N LYS A 64 -5.48 0.12 4.97
CA LYS A 64 -4.04 0.05 5.18
C LYS A 64 -3.31 -0.40 3.92
N ILE A 65 -3.87 -1.36 3.19
CA ILE A 65 -3.28 -1.86 1.93
C ILE A 65 -3.20 -0.73 0.91
N VAL A 66 -4.29 0.01 0.68
CA VAL A 66 -4.29 1.07 -0.34
C VAL A 66 -3.46 2.28 0.07
N TYR A 67 -3.41 2.60 1.37
CA TYR A 67 -2.55 3.64 1.92
C TYR A 67 -1.07 3.33 1.71
N ASP A 68 -0.66 2.07 1.93
CA ASP A 68 0.73 1.66 1.82
C ASP A 68 1.17 1.42 0.36
N GLU A 69 0.28 0.93 -0.50
CA GLU A 69 0.66 0.38 -1.81
C GLU A 69 0.28 1.25 -3.01
N CYS A 70 -0.83 1.98 -2.91
CA CYS A 70 -1.31 2.85 -3.99
C CYS A 70 -1.85 4.19 -3.46
N PRO A 71 -1.01 4.97 -2.74
CA PRO A 71 -1.42 6.24 -2.11
C PRO A 71 -1.90 7.32 -3.10
N ALA A 72 -1.55 7.19 -4.38
CA ALA A 72 -1.99 8.09 -5.45
C ALA A 72 -3.38 7.73 -6.01
N ALA A 73 -3.97 6.59 -5.61
CA ALA A 73 -5.15 6.03 -6.26
C ALA A 73 -6.43 6.86 -6.06
N THR A 74 -6.64 7.40 -4.86
CA THR A 74 -7.81 8.22 -4.54
C THR A 74 -7.60 9.03 -3.27
N LYS A 75 -8.15 10.25 -3.25
CA LYS A 75 -8.15 11.11 -2.06
C LYS A 75 -8.92 10.52 -0.88
N ASP A 76 -9.84 9.59 -1.15
CA ASP A 76 -10.67 8.94 -0.13
C ASP A 76 -9.81 8.15 0.88
N ILE A 77 -8.63 7.71 0.46
CA ILE A 77 -7.63 7.11 1.35
C ILE A 77 -7.36 8.05 2.53
N TYR A 78 -7.16 9.34 2.30
CA TYR A 78 -6.81 10.28 3.37
C TYR A 78 -8.05 10.79 4.10
N LEU A 79 -9.14 11.08 3.37
CA LEU A 79 -10.39 11.57 3.96
C LEU A 79 -11.01 10.56 4.95
N TYR A 80 -11.04 9.28 4.59
CA TYR A 80 -11.48 8.23 5.51
C TYR A 80 -10.37 7.75 6.42
N GLY A 81 -9.10 7.82 6.01
CA GLY A 81 -7.94 7.46 6.83
C GLY A 81 -7.92 8.21 8.15
N VAL A 82 -8.16 9.52 8.13
CA VAL A 82 -8.30 10.34 9.34
C VAL A 82 -9.38 9.76 10.27
N ARG A 83 -10.57 9.48 9.73
CA ARG A 83 -11.69 8.94 10.53
C ARG A 83 -11.42 7.55 11.09
N ILE A 84 -10.77 6.70 10.30
CA ILE A 84 -10.40 5.34 10.69
C ILE A 84 -9.39 5.39 11.83
N VAL A 85 -8.32 6.18 11.70
CA VAL A 85 -7.27 6.27 12.72
C VAL A 85 -7.78 6.99 13.98
N ASP A 86 -8.59 8.04 13.84
CA ASP A 86 -9.26 8.70 14.97
C ASP A 86 -10.13 7.71 15.76
N TRP A 87 -10.88 6.87 15.05
CA TRP A 87 -11.67 5.82 15.69
C TRP A 87 -10.78 4.81 16.43
N GLN A 88 -9.64 4.41 15.87
CA GLN A 88 -8.68 3.54 16.57
C GLN A 88 -8.14 4.23 17.84
N ILE A 89 -7.77 5.51 17.78
CA ILE A 89 -7.28 6.29 18.94
C ILE A 89 -8.35 6.36 20.04
N ALA A 90 -9.62 6.55 19.68
CA ALA A 90 -10.72 6.60 20.62
C ALA A 90 -10.99 5.26 21.32
N ASN A 91 -10.64 4.14 20.69
CA ASN A 91 -10.88 2.78 21.19
C ASN A 91 -9.62 2.12 21.79
N GLU A 92 -8.44 2.72 21.64
CA GLU A 92 -7.19 2.21 22.20
C GLU A 92 -7.03 2.62 23.67
N LYS A 93 -6.72 1.64 24.50
CA LYS A 93 -6.54 1.78 25.95
C LYS A 93 -5.07 1.82 26.36
N ASP A 94 -4.20 1.23 25.56
CA ASP A 94 -2.76 1.24 25.77
C ASP A 94 -2.18 2.62 25.38
N PRO A 95 -1.60 3.37 26.33
CA PRO A 95 -1.04 4.69 26.04
C PRO A 95 0.10 4.66 25.00
N ALA A 96 0.89 3.59 24.96
CA ALA A 96 1.99 3.47 24.00
C ALA A 96 1.43 3.29 22.57
N LYS A 97 0.47 2.39 22.38
CA LYS A 97 -0.19 2.20 21.08
C LYS A 97 -0.99 3.41 20.66
N LYS A 98 -1.63 4.11 21.62
CA LYS A 98 -2.35 5.34 21.34
C LYS A 98 -1.42 6.41 20.78
N LYS A 99 -0.18 6.51 21.29
CA LYS A 99 0.85 7.40 20.73
C LYS A 99 1.22 7.02 19.30
N GLU A 100 1.46 5.74 19.02
CA GLU A 100 1.74 5.27 17.66
C GLU A 100 0.60 5.59 16.67
N LEU A 101 -0.65 5.49 17.13
CA LEU A 101 -1.81 5.86 16.33
C LEU A 101 -1.91 7.37 16.09
N ILE A 102 -1.55 8.20 17.07
CA ILE A 102 -1.46 9.65 16.90
C ILE A 102 -0.38 9.99 15.88
N ASP A 103 0.80 9.38 15.96
CA ASP A 103 1.88 9.59 14.98
C ASP A 103 1.43 9.14 13.57
N LYS A 104 0.69 8.03 13.47
CA LYS A 104 0.06 7.61 12.21
C LYS A 104 -0.96 8.63 11.70
N LEU A 105 -1.80 9.17 12.56
CA LEU A 105 -2.78 10.20 12.18
C LEU A 105 -2.08 11.43 11.59
N MET A 106 -0.98 11.88 12.21
CA MET A 106 -0.18 12.97 11.67
C MET A 106 0.37 12.64 10.28
N ASN A 107 0.90 11.44 10.09
CA ASN A 107 1.36 11.00 8.76
C ASN A 107 0.25 10.96 7.71
N VAL A 108 -1.00 10.66 8.11
CA VAL A 108 -2.14 10.70 7.18
C VAL A 108 -2.48 12.14 6.79
N TYR A 109 -2.34 13.11 7.69
CA TYR A 109 -2.56 14.54 7.40
C TYR A 109 -1.46 15.16 6.54
N ASP A 110 -0.22 14.68 6.66
CA ASP A 110 0.93 15.22 5.91
C ASP A 110 0.97 14.78 4.43
N LYS A 111 0.08 13.87 4.03
CA LYS A 111 -0.04 13.34 2.66
C LYS A 111 -1.07 14.09 1.84
#